data_AF-A0AAW4YF35-F1
#
_entry.id   AF-A0AAW4YF35-F1
#
_cell.length_a   1.000
_cell.length_b   1.000
_cell.length_c   1.000
_cell.angle_alpha   90.00
_cell.angle_beta   90.00
_cell.angle_gamma   90.00
#
_symmetry.space_group_name_H-M   'P 1'
#
loop_
_entity.id
_entity.type
_entity.pdbx_description
1 polymer ?
#
loop_
_entity_poly.entity_id
_entity_poly.type
_entity_poly.pdbx_seq_one_letter_code
_entity_poly.pdbx_strand_id
1 'polypeptide(L)'
;KCYSGDVRDGQSVETAMRDVDYVFHAAALKQVPSCEFFPVEAVKTNIIGTENVLQSAIHQNVKKVICLSTDKAAYPINAMGISKAMMEKVFVAKSRNIRSEQTLICGTRYGNVMASRGSVIPLFIDKIKAGEPLTITYPDMT
;
A
#
# COMPACT_ATOMS: atom_id res chain seq x y z
N LYS A 1 -12.37 17.10 -7.89
CA LYS A 1 -11.38 17.86 -7.08
C LYS A 1 -10.09 17.04 -7.05
N CYS A 2 -8.92 17.67 -7.12
CA CYS A 2 -7.63 17.01 -6.93
C CYS A 2 -7.01 17.54 -5.63
N TYR A 3 -6.54 16.64 -4.77
CA TYR A 3 -5.89 16.99 -3.51
C TYR A 3 -4.39 16.70 -3.61
N SER A 4 -3.56 17.63 -3.16
CA SER A 4 -2.15 17.38 -2.90
C SER A 4 -2.00 17.04 -1.43
N GLY A 5 -1.37 15.92 -1.11
CA GLY A 5 -1.22 15.49 0.27
C GLY A 5 -0.33 14.26 0.44
N ASP A 6 -0.02 13.97 1.70
CA ASP A 6 0.79 12.83 2.12
C ASP A 6 0.09 12.09 3.26
N VAL A 7 -0.01 10.76 3.16
CA VAL A 7 -0.60 9.92 4.21
C VAL A 7 0.17 9.98 5.53
N ARG A 8 1.43 10.40 5.50
CA ARG A 8 2.26 10.61 6.69
C ARG A 8 1.82 11.84 7.51
N ASP A 9 1.13 12.78 6.89
CA ASP A 9 0.59 13.98 7.54
C ASP A 9 -0.91 13.81 7.81
N GLY A 10 -1.26 13.65 9.09
CA GLY A 10 -2.65 13.47 9.51
C GLY A 10 -3.57 14.65 9.13
N GLN A 11 -3.07 15.90 9.15
CA GLN A 11 -3.88 17.07 8.78
C GLN A 11 -4.14 17.12 7.28
N SER A 12 -3.14 16.72 6.48
CA SER A 12 -3.28 16.57 5.04
C SER A 12 -4.35 15.54 4.67
N VAL A 13 -4.33 14.39 5.34
CA VAL A 13 -5.34 13.34 5.19
C VAL A 13 -6.72 13.85 5.61
N GLU A 14 -6.83 14.49 6.77
CA GLU A 14 -8.11 15.00 7.29
C GLU A 14 -8.79 15.98 6.33
N THR A 15 -8.00 16.85 5.70
CA THR A 15 -8.51 17.79 4.70
C THR A 15 -9.13 17.09 3.49
N ALA A 16 -8.53 15.97 3.06
CA ALA A 16 -9.03 15.18 1.94
C ALA A 16 -10.19 14.23 2.32
N MET A 17 -10.38 13.95 3.61
CA MET A 17 -11.33 12.97 4.13
C MET A 17 -12.71 13.55 4.44
N ARG A 18 -12.87 14.88 4.48
CA ARG A 18 -14.16 15.53 4.77
C ARG A 18 -15.23 15.13 3.75
N ASP A 19 -16.40 14.75 4.26
CA ASP A 19 -17.58 14.33 3.47
C ASP A 19 -17.33 13.15 2.52
N VAL A 20 -16.34 12.29 2.82
CA VAL A 20 -16.01 11.09 2.04
C VAL A 20 -16.84 9.90 2.50
N ASP A 21 -17.49 9.21 1.56
CA ASP A 21 -18.21 7.96 1.86
C ASP A 21 -17.30 6.72 1.86
N TYR A 22 -16.35 6.66 0.92
CA TYR A 22 -15.54 5.46 0.65
C TYR A 22 -14.08 5.81 0.37
N VAL A 23 -13.17 5.02 0.92
CA VAL A 23 -11.71 5.21 0.76
C VAL A 23 -11.07 3.96 0.17
N PHE A 24 -10.32 4.15 -0.92
CA PHE A 24 -9.38 3.16 -1.43
C PHE A 24 -7.96 3.58 -1.05
N HIS A 25 -7.40 2.94 -0.04
CA HIS A 25 -6.06 3.25 0.45
C HIS A 25 -4.99 2.46 -0.34
N ALA A 26 -4.52 3.08 -1.42
CA ALA A 26 -3.52 2.52 -2.32
C ALA A 26 -2.10 3.14 -2.14
N ALA A 27 -1.96 4.15 -1.27
CA ALA A 27 -0.68 4.82 -1.05
C ALA A 27 0.30 3.89 -0.31
N ALA A 28 1.50 3.68 -0.89
CA ALA A 28 2.51 2.81 -0.32
C ALA A 28 3.89 3.02 -0.96
N LEU A 29 4.94 2.72 -0.19
CA LEU A 29 6.23 2.31 -0.76
C LEU A 29 6.18 0.82 -1.08
N LYS A 30 6.30 0.49 -2.38
CA LYS A 30 6.09 -0.87 -2.91
C LYS A 30 7.33 -1.51 -3.56
N GLN A 31 8.44 -0.78 -3.66
CA GLN A 31 9.67 -1.29 -4.28
C GLN A 31 10.52 -2.00 -3.23
N VAL A 32 10.80 -3.28 -3.45
CA VAL A 32 11.56 -4.12 -2.50
C VAL A 32 12.93 -3.51 -2.17
N PRO A 33 13.77 -3.12 -3.15
CA PRO A 33 15.10 -2.58 -2.84
C PRO A 33 15.03 -1.29 -2.02
N SER A 34 14.12 -0.37 -2.37
CA SER A 34 13.98 0.90 -1.66
C SER A 34 13.54 0.71 -0.21
N CYS A 35 12.65 -0.24 0.06
CA CYS A 35 12.22 -0.54 1.42
C CYS A 35 13.30 -1.26 2.24
N GLU A 36 14.17 -2.06 1.61
CA GLU A 36 15.33 -2.66 2.28
C GLU A 36 16.38 -1.62 2.67
N PHE A 37 16.67 -0.67 1.78
CA PHE A 37 17.63 0.40 2.08
C PHE A 37 17.06 1.46 3.02
N PHE A 38 15.75 1.72 2.98
CA PHE A 38 15.07 2.74 3.78
C PHE A 38 13.87 2.17 4.54
N PRO A 39 14.07 1.24 5.49
CA PRO A 39 12.98 0.55 6.18
C PRO A 39 12.12 1.49 7.03
N VAL A 40 12.72 2.53 7.61
CA VAL A 40 11.99 3.56 8.37
C VAL A 40 10.99 4.31 7.48
N GLU A 41 11.32 4.54 6.22
CA GLU A 41 10.42 5.20 5.26
C GLU A 41 9.25 4.29 4.87
N ALA A 42 9.49 2.97 4.79
CA ALA A 42 8.44 1.98 4.64
C ALA A 42 7.50 1.95 5.86
N VAL A 43 8.04 2.04 7.08
CA VAL A 43 7.23 2.16 8.32
C VAL A 43 6.36 3.40 8.29
N LYS A 44 6.95 4.58 8.02
CA LYS A 44 6.21 5.86 7.98
C LYS A 44 5.07 5.82 6.97
N THR A 45 5.32 5.30 5.77
CA THR A 45 4.30 5.31 4.70
C THR A 45 3.27 4.21 4.86
N ASN A 46 3.72 2.97 5.02
CA ASN A 46 2.86 1.79 4.91
C ASN A 46 2.15 1.48 6.23
N ILE A 47 2.77 1.80 7.37
CA ILE A 47 2.22 1.49 8.70
C ILE A 47 1.59 2.73 9.31
N ILE A 48 2.40 3.77 9.59
CA ILE A 48 1.93 4.99 10.26
C ILE A 48 0.95 5.75 9.35
N GLY A 49 1.26 5.87 8.06
CA GLY A 49 0.35 6.51 7.09
C GLY A 49 -0.99 5.78 6.97
N THR A 50 -0.99 4.45 7.10
CA THR A 50 -2.25 3.69 7.16
C THR A 50 -3.03 4.01 8.44
N GLU A 51 -2.38 4.07 9.60
CA GLU A 51 -3.05 4.47 10.84
C GLU A 51 -3.67 5.87 10.72
N ASN A 52 -2.97 6.84 10.12
CA ASN A 52 -3.51 8.18 9.88
C ASN A 52 -4.78 8.16 9.01
N VAL A 53 -4.76 7.40 7.91
CA VAL A 53 -5.93 7.22 7.03
C VAL A 53 -7.11 6.61 7.78
N LEU A 54 -6.86 5.56 8.57
CA LEU A 54 -7.92 4.88 9.33
C LEU A 54 -8.51 5.80 10.41
N GLN A 55 -7.66 6.49 11.17
CA GLN A 55 -8.11 7.42 12.22
C GLN A 55 -8.94 8.56 11.62
N SER A 56 -8.45 9.16 10.54
CA SER A 56 -9.18 10.22 9.84
C SER A 56 -10.52 9.71 9.30
N ALA A 57 -10.55 8.53 8.69
CA ALA A 57 -11.77 7.93 8.17
C ALA A 57 -12.81 7.66 9.28
N ILE A 58 -12.37 7.18 10.45
CA ILE A 58 -13.24 6.95 11.61
C ILE A 58 -13.79 8.28 12.14
N HIS A 59 -12.94 9.31 12.28
CA HIS A 59 -13.34 10.62 12.77
C HIS A 59 -14.34 11.33 11.82
N GLN A 60 -14.19 11.11 10.52
CA GLN A 60 -15.06 11.70 9.49
C GLN A 60 -16.28 10.82 9.15
N ASN A 61 -16.51 9.72 9.88
CA ASN A 61 -17.61 8.78 9.67
C ASN A 61 -17.68 8.21 8.23
N VAL A 62 -16.52 7.93 7.64
CA VAL A 62 -16.42 7.24 6.35
C VAL A 62 -17.07 5.86 6.48
N LYS A 63 -17.88 5.48 5.49
CA LYS A 63 -18.63 4.22 5.53
C LYS A 63 -17.72 3.00 5.35
N LYS A 64 -16.78 3.04 4.40
CA LYS A 64 -15.85 1.93 4.14
C LYS A 64 -14.43 2.38 3.78
N VAL A 65 -13.44 1.68 4.32
CA VAL A 65 -12.03 1.80 3.94
C VAL A 65 -11.52 0.46 3.44
N ILE A 66 -10.93 0.46 2.25
CA ILE A 66 -10.32 -0.72 1.62
C ILE A 66 -8.80 -0.49 1.53
N CYS A 67 -8.05 -1.24 2.32
CA CYS A 67 -6.59 -1.22 2.31
C CYS A 67 -6.01 -2.20 1.28
N LEU A 68 -5.04 -1.76 0.47
CA LEU A 68 -4.40 -2.62 -0.52
C LEU A 68 -3.09 -3.23 0.04
N SER A 69 -3.06 -4.56 0.09
CA SER A 69 -1.91 -5.38 0.47
C SER A 69 -1.39 -6.21 -0.71
N THR A 70 -0.36 -7.01 -0.48
CA THR A 70 0.38 -7.80 -1.49
C THR A 70 0.59 -9.21 -0.99
N ASP A 71 0.66 -10.18 -1.90
CA ASP A 71 1.13 -11.55 -1.65
C ASP A 71 2.39 -11.62 -0.77
N LYS A 72 3.34 -10.69 -0.94
CA LYS A 72 4.59 -10.57 -0.16
C LYS A 72 4.37 -10.27 1.33
N ALA A 73 3.14 -9.98 1.77
CA ALA A 73 2.78 -9.88 3.17
C ALA A 73 2.53 -11.26 3.82
N ALA A 74 2.33 -12.32 3.03
CA ALA A 74 2.26 -13.69 3.53
C ALA A 74 3.68 -14.26 3.62
N TYR A 75 4.09 -14.68 4.83
CA TYR A 75 5.45 -15.15 5.11
C TYR A 75 6.54 -14.19 4.57
N PRO A 76 6.52 -12.92 5.01
CA PRO A 76 7.33 -11.87 4.41
C PRO A 76 8.82 -12.08 4.71
N ILE A 77 9.65 -12.03 3.66
CA ILE A 77 11.12 -12.12 3.76
C ILE A 77 11.84 -10.79 3.56
N ASN A 78 11.11 -9.74 3.16
CA ASN A 78 11.67 -8.42 2.88
C ASN A 78 10.93 -7.30 3.61
N ALA A 79 11.59 -6.18 3.85
CA ALA A 79 11.08 -5.02 4.58
C ALA A 79 9.77 -4.47 3.99
N MET A 80 9.62 -4.49 2.66
CA MET A 80 8.38 -4.08 2.00
C MET A 80 7.21 -4.99 2.41
N GLY A 81 7.38 -6.31 2.28
CA GLY A 81 6.42 -7.32 2.69
C GLY A 81 6.11 -7.27 4.18
N ILE A 82 7.12 -7.12 5.04
CA ILE A 82 6.98 -6.97 6.49
C ILE A 82 6.12 -5.75 6.81
N SER A 83 6.39 -4.59 6.17
CA SER A 83 5.62 -3.37 6.41
C SER A 83 4.15 -3.52 6.00
N LYS A 84 3.87 -4.27 4.91
CA LYS A 84 2.50 -4.57 4.47
C LYS A 84 1.81 -5.62 5.35
N ALA A 85 2.53 -6.62 5.82
CA ALA A 85 2.02 -7.56 6.82
C ALA A 85 1.65 -6.83 8.12
N MET A 86 2.47 -5.86 8.55
CA MET A 86 2.16 -5.05 9.72
C MET A 86 0.97 -4.12 9.48
N MET A 87 0.88 -3.48 8.30
CA MET A 87 -0.31 -2.72 7.88
C MET A 87 -1.60 -3.56 7.98
N GLU A 88 -1.55 -4.83 7.59
CA GLU A 88 -2.69 -5.74 7.76
C GLU A 88 -3.08 -5.94 9.23
N LYS A 89 -2.09 -6.11 10.11
CA LYS A 89 -2.36 -6.19 11.56
C LYS A 89 -2.97 -4.91 12.09
N VAL A 90 -2.52 -3.74 11.63
CA VAL A 90 -3.08 -2.43 12.03
C VAL A 90 -4.57 -2.34 11.67
N PHE A 91 -4.93 -2.57 10.40
CA PHE A 91 -6.34 -2.41 10.00
C PHE A 91 -7.26 -3.49 10.59
N VAL A 92 -6.77 -4.73 10.76
CA VAL A 92 -7.52 -5.81 11.42
C VAL A 92 -7.66 -5.55 12.92
N ALA A 93 -6.66 -4.96 13.58
CA ALA A 93 -6.80 -4.55 14.97
C ALA A 93 -7.84 -3.43 15.12
N LYS A 94 -7.84 -2.45 14.21
CA LYS A 94 -8.82 -1.36 14.23
C LYS A 94 -10.24 -1.86 14.04
N SER A 95 -10.47 -2.81 13.13
CA SER A 95 -11.80 -3.37 12.87
C SER A 95 -12.41 -4.12 14.06
N ARG A 96 -11.60 -4.52 15.06
CA ARG A 96 -12.12 -5.12 16.31
C ARG A 96 -12.70 -4.08 17.28
N ASN A 97 -12.24 -2.84 17.19
CA ASN A 97 -12.57 -1.78 18.14
C ASN A 97 -13.61 -0.80 17.58
N ILE A 98 -13.91 -0.88 16.28
CA ILE A 98 -14.83 0.02 15.58
C ILE A 98 -16.00 -0.79 15.05
N ARG A 99 -17.22 -0.30 15.29
CA ARG A 99 -18.44 -0.93 14.79
C ARG A 99 -18.52 -0.77 13.28
N SER A 100 -18.96 -1.83 12.59
CA SER A 100 -19.05 -1.82 11.12
C SER A 100 -20.07 -0.81 10.59
N GLU A 101 -21.07 -0.43 11.39
CA GLU A 101 -22.05 0.61 11.07
C GLU A 101 -21.46 2.03 11.10
N GLN A 102 -20.35 2.23 11.83
CA GLN A 102 -19.62 3.50 11.84
C GLN A 102 -18.65 3.55 10.65
N THR A 103 -17.69 2.63 10.62
CA THR A 103 -16.69 2.54 9.54
C THR A 103 -16.28 1.09 9.37
N LEU A 104 -16.64 0.49 8.23
CA LEU A 104 -16.17 -0.84 7.88
C LEU A 104 -14.75 -0.75 7.33
N ILE A 105 -13.82 -1.49 7.95
CA ILE A 105 -12.42 -1.52 7.56
C ILE A 105 -12.10 -2.92 7.05
N CYS A 106 -11.64 -3.02 5.80
CA CYS A 106 -11.19 -4.27 5.23
C CYS A 106 -9.94 -4.08 4.37
N GLY A 107 -9.37 -5.18 3.89
CA GLY A 107 -8.24 -5.14 2.99
C GLY A 107 -8.30 -6.21 1.92
N THR A 108 -7.60 -5.98 0.83
CA THR A 108 -7.42 -6.93 -0.27
C THR A 108 -5.95 -7.28 -0.40
N ARG A 109 -5.66 -8.52 -0.80
CA ARG A 109 -4.31 -8.99 -1.07
C ARG A 109 -4.27 -9.60 -2.47
N TYR A 110 -3.28 -9.19 -3.27
CA TYR A 110 -3.13 -9.66 -4.65
C TYR A 110 -1.65 -9.77 -5.02
N GLY A 111 -1.37 -10.46 -6.14
CA GLY A 111 -0.03 -10.67 -6.65
C GLY A 111 0.49 -9.52 -7.51
N ASN A 112 1.47 -9.80 -8.35
CA ASN A 112 1.98 -8.81 -9.28
C ASN A 112 0.91 -8.41 -10.31
N VAL A 113 0.79 -7.11 -10.57
CA VAL A 113 -0.06 -6.59 -11.67
C VAL A 113 0.78 -6.53 -12.93
N MET A 114 0.36 -7.26 -13.96
CA MET A 114 1.03 -7.31 -15.26
C MET A 114 1.13 -5.91 -15.87
N ALA A 115 2.27 -5.63 -16.51
CA ALA A 115 2.58 -4.35 -17.17
C ALA A 115 2.50 -3.10 -16.26
N SER A 116 2.52 -3.26 -14.94
CA SER A 116 2.54 -2.12 -14.02
C SER A 116 3.84 -1.32 -14.11
N ARG A 117 3.77 -0.02 -13.79
CA ARG A 117 4.94 0.89 -13.82
C ARG A 117 6.10 0.34 -12.99
N GLY A 118 7.26 0.20 -13.61
CA GLY A 118 8.48 -0.32 -12.99
C GLY A 118 8.51 -1.84 -12.78
N SER A 119 7.57 -2.59 -13.37
CA SER A 119 7.59 -4.05 -13.35
C SER A 119 8.46 -4.64 -14.46
N VAL A 120 8.62 -5.97 -14.47
CA VAL A 120 9.50 -6.69 -15.41
C VAL A 120 9.02 -6.62 -16.86
N ILE A 121 7.70 -6.64 -17.11
CA ILE A 121 7.16 -6.66 -18.48
C ILE A 121 7.56 -5.38 -19.25
N PRO A 122 7.33 -4.15 -18.74
CA PRO A 122 7.80 -2.93 -19.40
C PRO A 122 9.32 -2.88 -19.54
N LEU A 123 10.06 -3.29 -18.49
CA LEU A 123 11.52 -3.34 -18.52
C LEU A 123 12.04 -4.21 -19.67
N PHE A 124 11.47 -5.40 -19.85
CA PHE A 124 11.88 -6.32 -20.92
C PHE A 124 11.50 -5.78 -22.30
N ILE A 125 10.32 -5.17 -22.45
CA ILE A 125 9.92 -4.50 -23.70
C ILE A 125 10.92 -3.39 -24.06
N ASP A 126 11.30 -2.57 -23.09
CA ASP A 126 12.24 -1.46 -23.32
C ASP A 126 13.65 -1.98 -23.67
N LYS A 127 14.12 -3.04 -23.01
CA LYS A 127 15.38 -3.70 -23.34
C LYS A 127 15.41 -4.30 -24.74
N ILE A 128 14.33 -4.98 -25.15
CA ILE A 128 14.20 -5.53 -26.51
C ILE A 128 14.27 -4.41 -27.54
N LYS A 129 13.54 -3.30 -27.32
CA LYS A 129 13.55 -2.14 -28.21
C LYS A 129 14.92 -1.47 -28.30
N ALA A 130 15.68 -1.49 -27.20
CA ALA A 130 17.04 -0.93 -27.13
C ALA A 130 18.12 -1.89 -27.66
N GLY A 131 17.78 -3.14 -28.03
CA GLY A 131 18.76 -4.15 -28.42
C GLY A 131 19.65 -4.62 -27.25
N GLU A 132 19.21 -4.41 -26.00
CA GLU A 132 19.92 -4.79 -24.80
C GLU A 132 19.59 -6.24 -24.37
N PRO A 133 20.52 -6.94 -23.70
CA PRO A 133 20.24 -8.25 -23.13
C PRO A 133 19.19 -8.16 -22.00
N LEU A 134 18.31 -9.17 -21.94
CA LEU A 134 17.33 -9.31 -20.87
C LEU A 134 18.03 -9.69 -19.56
N THR A 135 17.74 -8.93 -18.51
CA THR A 135 18.27 -9.16 -17.17
C THR A 135 17.34 -10.10 -16.40
N ILE A 136 17.50 -11.41 -16.62
CA ILE A 136 16.77 -12.45 -15.88
C ILE A 136 17.47 -12.69 -14.55
N THR A 137 16.72 -12.62 -13.44
CA THR A 137 17.26 -12.84 -12.08
C THR A 137 17.39 -14.34 -11.78
N TYR A 138 16.28 -15.08 -11.84
CA TYR A 138 16.22 -16.53 -11.66
C TYR A 138 15.12 -17.11 -12.57
N PRO A 139 15.47 -17.93 -13.58
CA PRO A 139 14.53 -18.38 -14.61
C PRO A 139 13.33 -19.19 -14.08
N ASP A 140 13.51 -19.92 -12.97
CA ASP A 140 12.48 -20.82 -12.41
C ASP A 140 11.64 -20.14 -11.31
N MET A 141 11.79 -18.83 -11.10
CA MET A 141 10.96 -18.08 -10.13
C MET A 141 9.51 -18.05 -10.60
N THR A 142 8.57 -18.43 -9.72
CA THR A 142 7.11 -18.43 -9.97
C THR A 142 6.37 -17.41 -9.12
#